data_AF-A0A954WPW1-F1
#
_entry.id   AF-A0A954WPW1-F1
#
_cell.length_a   1.000
_cell.length_b   1.000
_cell.length_c   1.000
_cell.angle_alpha   90.00
_cell.angle_beta   90.00
_cell.angle_gamma   90.00
#
_symmetry.space_group_name_H-M   'P 1'
#
loop_
_entity.id
_entity.type
_entity.pdbx_description
1 polymer ?
#
loop_
_entity_poly.entity_id
_entity_poly.type
_entity_poly.pdbx_seq_one_letter_code
_entity_poly.pdbx_strand_id
1 'polypeptide(L)'
;MSKRVRVSHPIYNLLPTEIEGFDLLAELALDMRSSWNHATDEIWRQLDPELWEITHNPWVVLQTVSRDQIESVLGDPVFRKEVDDSIRTRRETAEQPAWFQQTHAKSPLTCVAYFS
;
A
#
# COMPACT_ATOMS: atom_id res chain seq x y z
N MET A 1 -12.28 6.76 23.25
CA MET A 1 -11.64 6.24 22.03
C MET A 1 -11.48 7.41 21.07
N SER A 2 -10.28 7.97 20.95
CA SER A 2 -10.04 9.14 20.12
C SER A 2 -10.06 8.75 18.65
N LYS A 3 -11.11 9.19 17.93
CA LYS A 3 -11.11 9.19 16.47
C LYS A 3 -9.96 10.10 16.03
N ARG A 4 -8.89 9.53 15.47
CA ARG A 4 -7.87 10.30 14.77
C ARG A 4 -8.56 10.96 13.59
N VAL A 5 -8.67 12.29 13.61
CA VAL A 5 -9.09 13.07 12.46
C VAL A 5 -7.96 12.93 11.43
N ARG A 6 -8.21 12.17 10.36
CA ARG A 6 -7.31 12.17 9.19
C ARG A 6 -7.28 13.61 8.67
N VAL A 7 -6.09 14.21 8.63
CA VAL A 7 -5.88 15.47 7.93
C VAL A 7 -6.01 15.14 6.44
N SER A 8 -7.19 15.37 5.85
CA SER A 8 -7.40 15.13 4.42
C SER A 8 -6.91 16.34 3.63
N HIS A 9 -5.86 16.14 2.85
CA HIS A 9 -5.50 17.09 1.79
C HIS A 9 -6.63 17.10 0.75
N PRO A 10 -6.93 18.23 0.10
CA PRO A 10 -8.11 18.38 -0.79
C PRO A 10 -8.19 17.32 -1.89
N ILE A 11 -7.04 16.81 -2.34
CA ILE A 11 -6.92 15.79 -3.38
C ILE A 11 -7.40 14.41 -2.88
N TYR A 12 -7.26 14.10 -1.58
CA TYR A 12 -7.70 12.82 -1.01
C TYR A 12 -9.21 12.78 -0.73
N ASN A 13 -9.91 13.91 -0.72
CA ASN A 13 -11.37 13.95 -0.55
C ASN A 13 -12.13 13.40 -1.77
N LEU A 14 -11.45 13.18 -2.90
CA LEU A 14 -12.03 12.63 -4.13
C LEU A 14 -11.87 11.10 -4.24
N LEU A 15 -11.10 10.50 -3.33
CA LEU A 15 -10.90 9.06 -3.31
C LEU A 15 -12.10 8.37 -2.65
N PRO A 16 -12.51 7.19 -3.14
CA PRO A 16 -13.70 6.50 -2.65
C PRO A 16 -13.41 5.73 -1.36
N THR A 17 -13.03 6.48 -0.32
CA THR A 17 -12.66 5.95 1.00
C THR A 17 -13.81 5.27 1.75
N GLU A 18 -15.05 5.49 1.29
CA GLU A 18 -16.24 4.81 1.79
C GLU A 18 -16.36 3.37 1.31
N ILE A 19 -15.67 2.97 0.24
CA ILE A 19 -15.67 1.59 -0.24
C ILE A 19 -14.88 0.74 0.76
N GLU A 20 -15.53 -0.32 1.26
CA GLU A 20 -14.89 -1.27 2.15
C GLU A 20 -13.65 -1.87 1.48
N GLY A 21 -12.49 -1.70 2.13
CA GLY A 21 -11.23 -2.23 1.62
C GLY A 21 -10.37 -1.28 0.82
N PHE A 22 -10.89 -0.11 0.41
CA PHE A 22 -10.10 0.90 -0.28
C PHE A 22 -8.87 1.35 0.53
N ASP A 23 -9.02 1.49 1.85
CA ASP A 23 -7.92 1.85 2.74
C ASP A 23 -6.74 0.85 2.69
N LEU A 24 -7.00 -0.42 2.39
CA LEU A 24 -5.94 -1.44 2.23
C LEU A 24 -5.19 -1.27 0.91
N LEU A 25 -5.91 -0.96 -0.18
CA LEU A 25 -5.27 -0.59 -1.45
C LEU A 25 -4.43 0.68 -1.27
N ALA A 26 -4.94 1.70 -0.58
CA ALA A 26 -4.16 2.91 -0.29
C ALA A 26 -2.91 2.61 0.54
N GLU A 27 -3.00 1.70 1.53
CA GLU A 27 -1.84 1.24 2.31
C GLU A 27 -0.78 0.55 1.45
N LEU A 28 -1.18 -0.32 0.51
CA LEU A 28 -0.25 -0.98 -0.42
C LEU A 28 0.34 0.01 -1.43
N ALA A 29 -0.47 0.89 -2.01
CA ALA A 29 -0.03 1.83 -3.03
C ALA A 29 1.01 2.85 -2.52
N LEU A 30 0.94 3.19 -1.23
CA LEU A 30 1.87 4.10 -0.57
C LEU A 30 3.06 3.39 0.08
N ASP A 31 3.18 2.06 -0.06
CA ASP A 31 4.36 1.34 0.42
C ASP A 31 5.54 1.57 -0.52
N MET A 32 6.58 2.26 -0.02
CA MET A 32 7.81 2.49 -0.77
C MET A 32 8.54 1.21 -1.18
N ARG A 33 8.28 0.07 -0.52
CA ARG A 33 8.83 -1.22 -0.93
C ARG A 33 8.43 -1.60 -2.36
N SER A 34 7.29 -1.12 -2.85
CA SER A 34 6.84 -1.34 -4.24
C SER A 34 7.88 -0.91 -5.28
N SER A 35 8.76 0.05 -4.96
CA SER A 35 9.83 0.49 -5.86
C SER A 35 10.91 -0.57 -6.14
N TRP A 36 11.00 -1.63 -5.33
CA TRP A 36 11.95 -2.74 -5.52
C TRP A 36 11.35 -4.13 -5.26
N ASN A 37 10.09 -4.22 -4.86
CA ASN A 37 9.38 -5.46 -4.59
C ASN A 37 8.09 -5.50 -5.42
N HIS A 38 8.09 -6.35 -6.44
CA HIS A 38 7.01 -6.51 -7.42
C HIS A 38 5.88 -7.45 -6.96
N ALA A 39 5.87 -7.84 -5.68
CA ALA A 39 4.88 -8.80 -5.15
C ALA A 39 3.43 -8.32 -5.28
N THR A 40 3.19 -7.01 -5.43
CA THR A 40 1.84 -6.44 -5.55
C THR A 40 1.50 -5.98 -6.96
N ASP A 41 2.37 -6.16 -7.94
CA ASP A 41 2.17 -5.65 -9.31
C ASP A 41 0.88 -6.16 -9.95
N GLU A 42 0.53 -7.42 -9.67
CA GLU A 42 -0.68 -8.04 -10.20
C GLU A 42 -1.95 -7.41 -9.64
N ILE A 43 -1.94 -6.89 -8.41
CA ILE A 43 -3.08 -6.16 -7.83
C ILE A 43 -3.39 -4.92 -8.66
N TRP A 44 -2.35 -4.18 -9.06
CA TRP A 44 -2.50 -2.95 -9.84
C TRP A 44 -2.88 -3.25 -11.29
N ARG A 45 -2.32 -4.32 -11.87
CA ARG A 45 -2.66 -4.80 -13.21
C ARG A 45 -4.12 -5.26 -13.29
N GLN A 46 -4.66 -5.90 -12.26
CA GLN A 46 -6.08 -6.29 -12.21
C GLN A 46 -7.01 -5.08 -12.04
N LEU A 47 -6.57 -4.03 -11.36
CA LEU A 47 -7.33 -2.78 -11.21
C LEU A 47 -7.46 -2.03 -12.54
N ASP A 48 -6.33 -1.80 -13.23
CA ASP A 48 -6.29 -1.14 -14.53
C ASP A 48 -5.02 -1.57 -15.29
N PRO A 49 -5.12 -2.55 -16.20
CA PRO A 49 -3.95 -3.06 -16.93
C PRO A 49 -3.30 -2.00 -17.81
N GLU A 50 -4.09 -1.16 -18.48
CA GLU A 50 -3.58 -0.16 -19.41
C GLU A 50 -2.80 0.92 -18.65
N LEU A 51 -3.38 1.41 -17.56
CA LEU A 51 -2.74 2.42 -16.75
C LEU A 51 -1.51 1.88 -16.02
N TRP A 52 -1.54 0.62 -15.59
CA TRP A 52 -0.37 -0.04 -15.01
C TRP A 52 0.79 -0.11 -16.00
N GLU A 53 0.55 -0.56 -17.23
CA GLU A 53 1.61 -0.67 -18.25
C GLU A 53 2.21 0.70 -18.62
N ILE A 54 1.43 1.78 -18.56
CA ILE A 54 1.94 3.13 -18.84
C ILE A 54 2.74 3.69 -17.66
N THR A 55 2.26 3.47 -16.43
CA THR A 55 2.75 4.24 -15.27
C THR A 55 3.68 3.45 -14.36
N HIS A 56 3.50 2.13 -14.27
CA HIS A 56 4.12 1.26 -13.28
C HIS A 56 4.08 1.87 -11.86
N ASN A 57 3.01 2.62 -11.56
CA ASN A 57 2.89 3.40 -10.35
C ASN A 57 1.56 3.06 -9.65
N PRO A 58 1.61 2.30 -8.54
CA PRO A 58 0.44 1.90 -7.77
C PRO A 58 -0.48 3.06 -7.37
N TRP A 59 0.13 4.17 -6.97
CA TRP A 59 -0.59 5.33 -6.48
C TRP A 59 -1.32 6.05 -7.62
N VAL A 60 -0.68 6.16 -8.79
CA VAL A 60 -1.33 6.74 -9.98
C VAL A 60 -2.49 5.87 -10.45
N VAL A 61 -2.32 4.54 -10.45
CA VAL A 61 -3.40 3.60 -10.77
C VAL A 61 -4.59 3.81 -9.84
N LEU A 62 -4.37 3.77 -8.53
CA LEU A 62 -5.42 3.89 -7.53
C LEU A 62 -6.15 5.25 -7.57
N GLN A 63 -5.47 6.33 -7.96
CA GLN A 63 -6.06 7.66 -8.07
C GLN A 63 -6.92 7.85 -9.32
N THR A 64 -6.75 7.00 -10.34
CA THR A 64 -7.33 7.22 -11.68
C THR A 64 -8.39 6.18 -12.03
N VAL A 65 -8.24 4.95 -11.53
CA VAL A 65 -9.21 3.88 -11.72
C VAL A 65 -10.60 4.31 -11.23
N SER A 66 -11.64 3.92 -11.98
CA SER A 66 -13.00 4.35 -11.67
C SER A 66 -13.50 3.75 -10.35
N ARG A 67 -14.42 4.47 -9.70
CA ARG A 67 -15.10 4.00 -8.49
C ARG A 67 -15.79 2.65 -8.71
N ASP A 68 -16.52 2.51 -9.82
CA ASP A 68 -17.26 1.28 -10.15
C ASP A 68 -16.30 0.09 -10.36
N GLN A 69 -15.12 0.31 -10.95
CA GLN A 69 -14.11 -0.72 -11.09
C GLN A 69 -13.57 -1.16 -9.73
N ILE A 70 -13.27 -0.21 -8.84
CA ILE A 70 -12.84 -0.51 -7.46
C ILE A 70 -13.90 -1.34 -6.73
N GLU A 71 -15.18 -0.94 -6.79
CA GLU A 71 -16.29 -1.68 -6.17
C GLU A 71 -16.41 -3.09 -6.76
N SER A 72 -16.28 -3.21 -8.08
CA SER A 72 -16.34 -4.50 -8.79
C SER A 72 -15.23 -5.45 -8.34
N VAL A 73 -13.96 -5.00 -8.34
CA VAL A 73 -12.84 -5.88 -8.00
C VAL A 73 -12.78 -6.18 -6.50
N LEU A 74 -13.07 -5.20 -5.63
CA LEU A 74 -13.12 -5.46 -4.18
C LEU A 74 -14.33 -6.31 -3.78
N GLY A 75 -15.38 -6.33 -4.60
CA GLY A 75 -16.50 -7.25 -4.48
C GLY A 75 -16.17 -8.70 -4.83
N ASP A 76 -15.08 -8.95 -5.57
CA ASP A 76 -14.59 -10.31 -5.85
C ASP A 76 -13.82 -10.86 -4.63
N PRO A 77 -14.31 -11.95 -4.00
CA PRO A 77 -13.65 -12.58 -2.86
C PRO A 77 -12.22 -13.04 -3.14
N VAL A 78 -11.90 -13.39 -4.39
CA VAL A 78 -10.56 -13.85 -4.78
C VAL A 78 -9.58 -12.68 -4.73
N PHE A 79 -9.89 -11.59 -5.46
CA PHE A 79 -9.08 -10.38 -5.43
C PHE A 79 -8.97 -9.80 -4.01
N ARG A 80 -10.09 -9.78 -3.27
CA ARG A 80 -10.10 -9.31 -1.88
C ARG A 80 -9.09 -10.06 -1.01
N LYS A 81 -9.06 -11.39 -1.16
CA LYS A 81 -8.12 -12.25 -0.45
C LYS A 81 -6.67 -11.98 -0.85
N GLU A 82 -6.38 -11.74 -2.13
CA GLU A 82 -5.03 -11.40 -2.59
C GLU A 82 -4.51 -10.10 -1.96
N VAL A 83 -5.37 -9.09 -1.85
CA VAL A 83 -5.05 -7.82 -1.16
C VAL A 83 -4.78 -8.06 0.33
N ASP A 84 -5.65 -8.82 1.00
CA ASP A 84 -5.52 -9.14 2.42
C ASP A 84 -4.23 -9.94 2.72
N ASP A 85 -3.91 -10.93 1.88
CA ASP A 85 -2.70 -11.74 2.01
C ASP A 85 -1.42 -10.91 1.78
N SER A 86 -1.46 -9.96 0.84
CA SER A 86 -0.36 -9.03 0.58
C SER A 86 -0.11 -8.08 1.76
N ILE A 87 -1.19 -7.51 2.31
CA ILE A 87 -1.12 -6.68 3.53
C ILE A 87 -0.58 -7.48 4.72
N ARG A 88 -1.06 -8.72 4.92
CA ARG A 88 -0.59 -9.58 5.99
C ARG A 88 0.91 -9.83 5.88
N THR A 89 1.37 -10.27 4.70
CA THR A 89 2.79 -10.55 4.43
C THR A 89 3.67 -9.32 4.68
N ARG A 90 3.21 -8.15 4.24
CA ARG A 90 3.88 -6.87 4.48
C ARG A 90 4.05 -6.58 5.96
N ARG A 91 2.96 -6.67 6.73
CA ARG A 91 2.94 -6.38 8.18
C ARG A 91 3.82 -7.37 8.93
N GLU A 92 3.69 -8.66 8.66
CA GLU A 92 4.56 -9.70 9.23
C GLU A 92 6.04 -9.40 8.98
N THR A 93 6.40 -9.02 7.74
CA THR A 93 7.78 -8.67 7.39
C THR A 93 8.26 -7.39 8.08
N ALA A 94 7.38 -6.42 8.30
CA ALA A 94 7.73 -5.17 9.00
C ALA A 94 7.93 -5.37 10.51
N GLU A 95 7.26 -6.37 11.09
CA GLU A 95 7.41 -6.74 12.51
C GLU A 95 8.66 -7.59 12.77
N GLN A 96 9.20 -8.26 11.75
CA GLN A 96 10.44 -9.02 11.91
C GLN A 96 11.65 -8.09 12.20
N PRO A 97 12.58 -8.51 13.08
CA PRO A 97 13.82 -7.78 13.29
C PRO A 97 14.57 -7.61 11.96
N ALA A 98 14.87 -6.37 11.57
CA ALA A 98 15.68 -6.15 10.37
C ALA A 98 17.17 -6.47 10.64
N TRP A 99 17.97 -6.47 9.57
CA TRP A 99 19.39 -6.88 9.61
C TRP A 99 20.19 -6.23 10.74
N PHE A 100 19.98 -4.93 11.00
CA PHE A 100 20.71 -4.20 12.04
C PHE A 100 20.33 -4.71 13.44
N GLN A 101 19.05 -4.91 13.73
CA GLN A 101 18.60 -5.46 15.01
C GLN A 101 19.15 -6.88 15.24
N GLN A 102 19.24 -7.70 14.19
CA GLN A 102 19.79 -9.07 14.30
C GLN A 102 21.31 -9.06 14.52
N THR A 103 22.04 -8.28 13.73
CA THR A 103 23.51 -8.27 13.72
C THR A 103 24.10 -7.50 14.90
N HIS A 104 23.41 -6.45 15.34
CA HIS A 104 23.86 -5.52 16.38
C HIS A 104 22.87 -5.43 17.54
N ALA A 105 22.31 -6.57 17.99
CA ALA A 105 21.28 -6.62 19.03
C ALA A 105 21.61 -5.92 20.36
N LYS A 106 22.91 -5.73 20.66
CA LYS A 106 23.39 -5.06 21.88
C LYS A 106 23.85 -3.61 21.66
N SER A 107 23.78 -3.10 20.43
CA SER A 107 24.17 -1.72 20.12
C SER A 107 22.92 -0.88 19.94
N PRO A 108 22.68 0.15 20.78
CA PRO A 108 21.62 1.11 20.50
C PRO A 108 21.94 1.88 19.20
N LEU A 109 20.90 2.24 18.44
CA LEU A 109 21.03 3.20 17.35
C LEU A 109 21.23 4.59 17.97
N THR A 110 22.42 5.16 17.85
CA THR A 110 22.80 6.41 18.56
C THR A 110 22.79 7.65 17.68
N CYS A 111 23.03 7.50 16.38
CA CYS A 111 23.15 8.62 15.46
C CYS A 111 22.67 8.20 14.06
N VAL A 112 21.94 9.08 13.40
CA VAL A 112 21.53 8.95 12.00
C VAL A 112 21.94 10.23 11.29
N ALA A 113 22.76 10.10 10.24
CA ALA A 113 23.08 11.19 9.35
C ALA A 113 22.34 10.97 8.02
N TYR A 114 21.52 11.94 7.62
CA TYR A 114 20.82 11.94 6.35
C TYR A 114 21.51 12.94 5.41
N PHE A 115 21.79 12.50 4.18
CA PHE A 115 22.45 13.31 3.16
C PHE A 115 21.48 13.52 2.00
N SER A 116 21.39 14.76 1.52
CA SER A 116 20.52 15.21 0.42
C SER A 116 21.34 15.60 -0.80
#